data_AF-A0A0J6WIJ2-F1
#
_entry.id   AF-A0A0J6WIJ2-F1
#
_cell.length_a   1.000
_cell.length_b   1.000
_cell.length_c   1.000
_cell.angle_alpha   90.00
_cell.angle_beta   90.00
_cell.angle_gamma   90.00
#
_symmetry.space_group_name_H-M   'P 1'
#
loop_
_entity.id
_entity.type
_entity.pdbx_description
1 polymer ?
#
loop_
_entity_poly.entity_id
_entity_poly.type
_entity_poly.pdbx_seq_one_letter_code
_entity_poly.pdbx_strand_id
1 'polypeptide(L)' 'MQTPSDKLAEARSSLHLAVAAADDPDYRRQHAHHASTLAADVVLSSDSSPEQKRTAALYLDEALAMESQAPQEH' A
#
# COMPACT_ATOMS: atom_id res chain seq x y z
N MET A 1 -3.21 13.83 -13.54
CA MET A 1 -2.58 13.62 -12.22
C MET A 1 -3.66 13.11 -11.28
N GLN A 2 -3.46 11.96 -10.63
CA GLN A 2 -4.34 11.51 -9.54
C GLN A 2 -4.15 12.39 -8.32
N THR A 3 -5.24 12.69 -7.61
CA THR A 3 -5.18 13.43 -6.35
C THR A 3 -4.68 12.54 -5.21
N PRO A 4 -4.22 13.09 -4.08
CA PRO A 4 -3.92 12.30 -2.89
C PRO A 4 -5.06 11.40 -2.44
N SER A 5 -6.32 11.85 -2.56
CA SER A 5 -7.49 11.07 -2.22
C SER A 5 -7.69 9.87 -3.15
N ASP A 6 -7.46 10.05 -4.46
CA ASP A 6 -7.53 8.94 -5.43
C ASP A 6 -6.47 7.87 -5.12
N LYS A 7 -5.24 8.30 -4.84
CA LYS A 7 -4.14 7.40 -4.48
C LYS A 7 -4.42 6.63 -3.19
N LEU A 8 -5.03 7.27 -2.19
CA LEU A 8 -5.43 6.60 -0.95
C LEU A 8 -6.54 5.56 -1.18
N ALA A 9 -7.53 5.86 -2.02
CA ALA A 9 -8.59 4.92 -2.36
C ALA A 9 -8.04 3.69 -3.10
N GLU A 10 -7.10 3.91 -4.00
CA GLU A 10 -6.44 2.84 -4.76
C GLU A 10 -5.47 2.02 -3.88
N ALA A 11 -4.68 2.67 -3.02
CA ALA A 11 -3.82 1.99 -2.06
C ALA A 11 -4.62 1.07 -1.14
N ARG A 12 -5.78 1.56 -0.64
CA ARG A 12 -6.70 0.75 0.17
C ARG A 12 -7.23 -0.46 -0.59
N SER A 13 -7.61 -0.26 -1.85
CA SER A 13 -8.12 -1.36 -2.70
C SER A 13 -7.04 -2.41 -2.93
N SER A 14 -5.81 -1.97 -3.14
CA SER A 14 -4.64 -2.84 -3.33
C SER A 14 -4.32 -3.62 -2.05
N LEU A 15 -4.36 -2.99 -0.88
CA LEU A 15 -4.22 -3.69 0.41
C LEU A 15 -5.30 -4.76 0.59
N HIS A 16 -6.56 -4.46 0.28
CA HIS A 16 -7.63 -5.47 0.34
C HIS A 16 -7.38 -6.65 -0.62
N LEU A 17 -6.87 -6.39 -1.83
CA LEU A 17 -6.50 -7.45 -2.77
C LEU A 17 -5.32 -8.29 -2.25
N ALA A 18 -4.31 -7.64 -1.66
CA ALA A 18 -3.17 -8.32 -1.05
C ALA A 18 -3.60 -9.25 0.10
N VAL A 19 -4.49 -8.77 0.99
CA VAL A 19 -5.07 -9.58 2.09
C VAL A 19 -5.88 -10.76 1.54
N ALA A 20 -6.66 -10.55 0.48
CA ALA A 20 -7.46 -11.60 -0.14
C ALA A 20 -6.60 -12.66 -0.86
N ALA A 21 -5.41 -12.29 -1.31
CA ALA A 21 -4.45 -13.17 -1.98
C ALA A 21 -3.67 -14.06 -0.97
N ALA A 22 -4.38 -14.69 -0.02
CA ALA A 22 -3.80 -15.54 1.02
C ALA A 22 -3.08 -16.79 0.48
N ASP A 23 -3.50 -17.28 -0.69
CA ASP A 23 -2.97 -18.49 -1.32
C ASP A 23 -2.03 -18.20 -2.51
N ASP A 24 -1.82 -16.94 -2.87
CA ASP A 24 -0.96 -16.51 -3.98
C ASP A 24 0.06 -15.47 -3.48
N PRO A 25 1.26 -15.90 -3.08
CA PRO A 25 2.29 -15.02 -2.53
C PRO A 25 2.77 -13.95 -3.51
N ASP A 26 2.87 -14.27 -4.80
CA ASP A 26 3.32 -13.34 -5.83
C ASP A 26 2.26 -12.26 -6.07
N TYR A 27 0.99 -12.65 -6.17
CA TYR A 27 -0.12 -11.72 -6.32
C TYR A 27 -0.30 -10.84 -5.07
N ARG A 28 -0.14 -11.41 -3.88
CA ARG A 28 -0.10 -10.64 -2.63
C ARG A 28 1.00 -9.60 -2.66
N ARG A 29 2.23 -10.00 -3.01
CA ARG A 29 3.39 -9.11 -3.04
C ARG A 29 3.21 -8.00 -4.08
N GLN A 30 2.66 -8.30 -5.25
CA GLN A 30 2.38 -7.31 -6.28
C GLN A 30 1.44 -6.22 -5.77
N HIS A 31 0.32 -6.60 -5.13
CA HIS A 31 -0.65 -5.64 -4.62
C HIS A 31 -0.14 -4.87 -3.39
N ALA A 32 0.62 -5.53 -2.51
CA ALA A 32 1.29 -4.84 -1.41
C ALA A 32 2.29 -3.80 -1.92
N HIS A 33 3.12 -4.15 -2.90
CA HIS A 33 4.07 -3.22 -3.53
C HIS A 33 3.39 -2.03 -4.22
N HIS A 34 2.25 -2.27 -4.87
CA HIS A 34 1.46 -1.19 -5.46
C HIS A 34 0.90 -0.25 -4.39
N ALA A 35 0.36 -0.81 -3.30
CA ALA A 35 -0.11 -0.03 -2.15
C ALA A 35 1.02 0.80 -1.50
N SER A 36 2.21 0.23 -1.30
CA SER A 36 3.34 0.93 -0.70
C SER A 36 3.80 2.10 -1.56
N THR A 37 3.83 1.93 -2.89
CA THR A 37 4.17 3.01 -3.84
C THR A 37 3.17 4.17 -3.76
N LEU A 38 1.87 3.88 -3.83
CA LEU A 38 0.82 4.90 -3.77
C LEU A 38 0.79 5.62 -2.42
N ALA A 39 1.01 4.89 -1.33
CA ALA A 39 1.06 5.44 0.02
C ALA A 39 2.29 6.35 0.20
N ALA A 40 3.47 5.92 -0.24
CA ALA A 40 4.69 6.73 -0.19
C ALA A 40 4.54 8.05 -0.96
N ASP A 41 3.91 8.00 -2.14
CA ASP A 41 3.58 9.18 -2.93
C ASP A 41 2.73 10.21 -2.16
N VAL A 42 1.74 9.75 -1.39
CA VAL A 42 0.87 10.63 -0.58
C VAL A 42 1.62 11.18 0.64
N VAL A 43 2.45 10.37 1.29
CA VAL A 43 3.28 10.83 2.42
C VAL A 43 4.21 11.98 1.99
N LEU A 44 4.83 11.85 0.82
CA LEU A 44 5.82 12.79 0.29
C LEU A 44 5.20 14.02 -0.41
N SER A 45 3.93 13.94 -0.83
CA SER A 45 3.26 15.01 -1.57
C SER A 45 3.04 16.27 -0.71
N SER A 46 3.29 17.45 -1.30
CA SER A 46 2.97 18.76 -0.72
C SER A 46 1.47 19.05 -0.69
N ASP A 47 0.70 18.42 -1.59
CA ASP A 47 -0.74 18.64 -1.77
C ASP A 47 -1.58 17.79 -0.80
N SER A 48 -0.93 16.92 -0.02
CA SER A 48 -1.59 16.05 0.93
C SER A 48 -1.78 16.73 2.28
N SER A 49 -2.99 16.65 2.81
CA SER A 49 -3.30 17.12 4.16
C SER A 49 -2.59 16.28 5.23
N PRO A 50 -2.42 16.79 6.46
CA PRO A 50 -1.84 16.02 7.55
C PRO A 50 -2.57 14.70 7.83
N GLU A 51 -3.89 14.68 7.68
CA GLU A 51 -4.71 13.48 7.84
C GLU A 51 -4.45 12.47 6.72
N GLN A 52 -4.37 12.93 5.46
CA GLN A 52 -4.03 12.07 4.32
C GLN A 52 -2.64 11.45 4.48
N LYS A 53 -1.65 12.24 4.95
CA LYS A 53 -0.30 11.74 5.23
C LYS A 53 -0.30 10.70 6.35
N ARG A 54 -1.11 10.91 7.39
CA ARG A 54 -1.24 9.94 8.48
C ARG A 54 -1.84 8.63 8.00
N THR A 55 -2.93 8.70 7.22
CA THR A 55 -3.56 7.52 6.62
C THR A 55 -2.60 6.80 5.67
N ALA A 56 -1.88 7.54 4.83
CA ALA A 56 -0.90 6.97 3.91
C ALA A 56 0.25 6.28 4.67
N ALA A 57 0.74 6.86 5.76
CA ALA A 57 1.77 6.23 6.58
C ALA A 57 1.31 4.88 7.17
N LEU A 58 0.03 4.77 7.58
CA LEU A 58 -0.54 3.51 8.05
C LEU A 58 -0.62 2.47 6.92
N TYR A 59 -1.07 2.87 5.73
CA TYR A 59 -1.12 1.97 4.58
C TYR A 59 0.27 1.53 4.11
N LEU A 60 1.27 2.42 4.20
CA LEU A 60 2.65 2.10 3.87
C LEU A 60 3.22 1.05 4.82
N ASP A 61 3.00 1.20 6.14
CA ASP A 61 3.44 0.23 7.14
C ASP A 61 2.81 -1.15 6.90
N GLU A 62 1.50 -1.19 6.67
CA GLU A 62 0.76 -2.42 6.38
C GLU A 62 1.27 -3.12 5.11
N ALA A 63 1.47 -2.36 4.03
CA ALA A 63 1.99 -2.89 2.77
C ALA A 63 3.40 -3.48 2.94
N LEU A 64 4.30 -2.76 3.62
CA LEU A 64 5.67 -3.23 3.88
C LEU A 64 5.70 -4.50 4.75
N ALA A 65 4.80 -4.61 5.72
CA ALA A 65 4.64 -5.83 6.51
C ALA A 65 4.25 -7.03 5.63
N MET A 66 3.32 -6.85 4.68
CA MET A 66 2.92 -7.89 3.74
C MET A 66 4.04 -8.28 2.77
N GLU A 67 4.81 -7.30 2.27
CA GLU A 67 5.98 -7.55 1.42
C GLU A 67 7.06 -8.37 2.15
N SER A 68 7.23 -8.12 3.45
CA SER A 68 8.22 -8.82 4.31
C SER A 68 7.81 -10.23 4.70
N GLN A 69 6.52 -10.59 4.56
CA GLN A 69 5.96 -11.90 4.88
C GLN A 69 5.98 -12.90 3.71
N ALA A 70 6.56 -12.53 2.55
CA ALA A 70 6.77 -13.48 1.46
C ALA A 70 7.66 -14.64 1.95
N PRO A 71 7.31 -15.91 1.65
CA PRO A 71 7.96 -17.07 2.23
C PRO A 71 9.47 -17.03 1.95
N GLN A 72 10.26 -17.06 3.00
CA GLN A 72 11.68 -17.34 2.89
C GLN A 72 11.81 -18.81 2.46
N GLU A 73 12.09 -19.05 1.19
CA GLU A 73 12.58 -20.37 0.75
C GLU A 73 13.86 -20.67 1.54
N HIS A 74 13.82 -21.71 2.38
CA HIS A 74 14.93 -22.24 3.15
C HIS A 74 15.48 -23.49 2.48
#